data_AF-A0A1Q8G2I4-F1
#
_entry.id   AF-A0A1Q8G2I4-F1
#
_cell.length_a   1.000
_cell.length_b   1.000
_cell.length_c   1.000
_cell.angle_alpha   90.00
_cell.angle_beta   90.00
_cell.angle_gamma   90.00
#
_symmetry.space_group_name_H-M   'P 1'
#
loop_
_entity.id
_entity.type
_entity.pdbx_description
1 polymer ?
#
loop_
_entity_poly.entity_id
_entity_poly.type
_entity_poly.pdbx_seq_one_letter_code
_entity_poly.pdbx_strand_id
1 'polypeptide(L)'
;MPMKLLTCIFLSALCSGVSAGECLESSSRKHEAVTITLDSDPASGMYHVRAPREFDGMELKLLVLSATMKGTEEGKEISLPLAIKTRGELTGSYFHMPSNWLNVRVAANYGEGLCTELVTEFSM
;
A
#
# COMPACT_ATOMS: atom_id res chain seq x y z
N MET A 1 -30.54 -23.38 -50.90
CA MET A 1 -29.32 -22.82 -50.28
C MET A 1 -29.58 -21.39 -49.84
N PRO A 2 -29.87 -21.15 -48.55
CA PRO A 2 -29.77 -19.83 -47.94
C PRO A 2 -28.55 -19.75 -47.00
N MET A 3 -28.15 -18.52 -46.74
CA MET A 3 -26.83 -18.07 -46.32
C MET A 3 -26.44 -18.49 -44.89
N LYS A 4 -25.16 -18.87 -44.76
CA LYS A 4 -24.37 -18.96 -43.53
C LYS A 4 -24.20 -17.57 -42.94
N LEU A 5 -25.10 -17.13 -42.08
CA LEU A 5 -24.93 -15.84 -41.38
C LEU A 5 -25.59 -15.85 -40.00
N LEU A 6 -25.29 -16.83 -39.15
CA LEU A 6 -25.72 -16.78 -37.75
C LEU A 6 -24.89 -17.66 -36.81
N THR A 7 -23.59 -17.78 -37.08
CA THR A 7 -22.64 -18.50 -36.21
C THR A 7 -21.52 -17.61 -35.68
N CYS A 8 -21.61 -16.28 -35.88
CA CYS A 8 -20.55 -15.34 -35.47
C CYS A 8 -20.81 -14.65 -34.11
N ILE A 9 -21.87 -14.98 -33.38
CA ILE A 9 -22.21 -14.29 -32.12
C ILE A 9 -21.76 -15.07 -30.87
N PHE A 10 -21.42 -16.36 -30.98
CA PHE A 10 -21.01 -17.17 -29.83
C PHE A 10 -19.49 -17.19 -29.56
N LEU A 11 -18.66 -16.51 -30.37
CA LEU A 11 -17.20 -16.56 -30.26
C LEU A 11 -16.53 -15.30 -29.67
N SER A 12 -17.30 -14.37 -29.09
CA SER A 12 -16.76 -13.16 -28.44
C SER A 12 -16.69 -13.24 -26.92
N ALA A 13 -17.06 -14.37 -26.31
CA ALA A 13 -17.04 -14.58 -24.86
C ALA A 13 -15.68 -15.06 -24.29
N LEU A 14 -14.59 -15.04 -25.07
CA LEU A 14 -13.33 -15.69 -24.71
C LEU A 14 -12.13 -14.77 -24.42
N CYS A 15 -12.24 -13.45 -24.49
CA CYS A 15 -11.08 -12.57 -24.31
C CYS A 15 -11.33 -11.40 -23.34
N SER A 16 -11.79 -11.70 -22.13
CA SER A 16 -11.63 -10.78 -21.00
C SER A 16 -11.33 -11.55 -19.72
N GLY A 17 -10.46 -12.55 -19.81
CA GLY A 17 -9.72 -13.02 -18.65
C GLY A 17 -8.76 -11.91 -18.23
N VAL A 18 -9.25 -10.94 -17.46
CA VAL A 18 -8.37 -10.16 -16.59
C VAL A 18 -7.81 -11.18 -15.61
N SER A 19 -6.65 -11.73 -15.95
CA SER A 19 -5.86 -12.48 -15.00
C SER A 19 -5.53 -11.50 -13.89
N ALA A 20 -6.10 -11.73 -12.71
CA ALA A 20 -5.44 -11.29 -11.50
C ALA A 20 -4.08 -11.99 -11.53
N GLY A 21 -3.02 -11.25 -11.89
CA GLY A 21 -1.67 -11.78 -11.76
C GLY A 21 -1.51 -12.14 -10.30
N GLU A 22 -1.26 -13.42 -10.02
CA GLU A 22 -0.86 -13.85 -8.68
C GLU A 22 0.39 -13.04 -8.34
N CYS A 23 0.29 -12.18 -7.32
CA CYS A 23 1.47 -11.50 -6.81
C CYS A 23 2.38 -12.62 -6.30
N LEU A 24 3.58 -12.75 -6.88
CA LEU A 24 4.62 -13.59 -6.30
C LEU A 24 4.84 -13.05 -4.88
N GLU A 25 4.42 -13.83 -3.90
CA GLU A 25 4.57 -13.52 -2.49
C GLU A 25 6.04 -13.15 -2.29
N SER A 26 6.30 -11.86 -2.02
CA SER A 26 7.64 -11.31 -2.08
C SER A 26 8.47 -12.04 -1.03
N SER A 27 9.32 -12.97 -1.47
CA SER A 27 10.21 -13.70 -0.57
C SER A 27 11.05 -12.67 0.16
N SER A 28 10.80 -12.55 1.47
CA SER A 28 11.33 -11.58 2.41
C SER A 28 12.69 -10.95 2.01
N ARG A 29 12.68 -9.82 1.29
CA ARG A 29 13.81 -8.89 1.29
C ARG A 29 13.71 -8.02 2.54
N LYS A 30 14.13 -8.57 3.68
CA LYS A 30 14.11 -7.90 5.01
C LYS A 30 14.82 -6.53 5.05
N HIS A 31 15.60 -6.16 4.02
CA HIS A 31 16.32 -4.88 3.96
C HIS A 31 15.56 -3.76 3.26
N GLU A 32 14.46 -4.06 2.56
CA GLU A 32 13.66 -3.06 1.82
C GLU A 32 12.31 -2.79 2.52
N ALA A 33 12.21 -3.07 3.81
CA ALA A 33 10.94 -2.92 4.54
C ALA A 33 10.60 -1.44 4.79
N VAL A 34 9.31 -1.12 4.71
CA VAL A 34 8.79 0.11 5.32
C VAL A 34 8.98 -0.01 6.83
N THR A 35 9.43 1.07 7.47
CA THR A 35 9.65 1.10 8.92
C THR A 35 8.89 2.25 9.54
N ILE A 36 8.33 2.01 10.72
CA ILE A 36 7.74 3.02 11.60
C ILE A 36 8.60 3.09 12.85
N THR A 37 9.11 4.28 13.17
CA THR A 37 9.97 4.52 14.34
C THR A 37 9.45 5.71 15.12
N LEU A 38 9.50 5.64 16.45
CA LEU A 38 9.17 6.78 17.30
C LEU A 38 10.20 7.90 17.08
N ASP A 39 9.76 9.16 17.12
CA ASP A 39 10.68 10.30 17.13
C ASP A 39 11.67 10.20 18.30
N SER A 40 12.86 10.76 18.09
CA SER A 40 13.91 10.88 19.11
C SER A 40 13.45 11.58 20.39
N ASP A 41 12.45 12.46 20.30
CA ASP A 41 11.73 13.02 21.44
C ASP A 41 10.39 12.30 21.64
N PRO A 42 10.29 11.39 22.63
CA PRO A 42 9.05 10.67 22.92
C PRO A 42 7.88 11.58 23.31
N ALA A 43 8.15 12.78 23.84
CA ALA A 43 7.10 13.71 24.25
C ALA A 43 6.39 14.36 23.05
N SER A 44 6.97 14.29 21.86
CA SER A 44 6.40 14.85 20.64
C SER A 44 5.19 14.07 20.11
N GLY A 45 5.04 12.79 20.46
CA GLY A 45 4.01 11.90 19.90
C GLY A 45 4.16 11.64 18.39
N MET A 46 5.32 12.00 17.82
CA MET A 46 5.60 11.90 16.39
C MET A 46 6.21 10.54 16.04
N TYR A 47 5.84 10.04 14.86
CA TYR A 47 6.37 8.82 14.27
C TYR A 47 6.98 9.12 12.90
N HIS A 48 8.11 8.48 12.62
CA HIS A 48 8.83 8.54 11.37
C HIS A 48 8.55 7.28 10.56
N VAL A 49 8.02 7.49 9.36
CA VAL A 49 7.89 6.47 8.33
C VAL A 49 9.09 6.56 7.42
N ARG A 50 9.75 5.44 7.15
CA ARG A 50 10.76 5.34 6.09
C ARG A 50 10.41 4.21 5.14
N ALA A 51 10.63 4.47 3.86
CA ALA A 51 10.47 3.51 2.79
C ALA A 51 11.67 3.63 1.82
N PRO A 52 12.05 2.54 1.15
CA PRO A 52 12.94 2.64 -0.01
C PRO A 52 12.47 3.71 -0.99
N ARG A 53 13.41 4.41 -1.62
CA ARG A 53 13.07 5.32 -2.72
C ARG A 53 12.64 4.54 -3.95
N GLU A 54 13.29 3.41 -4.19
CA GLU A 54 13.03 2.50 -5.29
C GLU A 54 12.87 1.08 -4.75
N PHE A 55 11.95 0.32 -5.35
CA PHE A 55 11.70 -1.08 -5.07
C PHE A 55 11.38 -1.78 -6.39
N ASP A 56 12.09 -2.87 -6.68
CA ASP A 56 11.95 -3.63 -7.93
C ASP A 56 12.03 -2.78 -9.23
N GLY A 57 12.95 -1.80 -9.24
CA GLY A 57 13.14 -0.89 -10.37
C GLY A 57 12.04 0.18 -10.53
N MET A 58 11.12 0.28 -9.57
CA MET A 58 10.04 1.26 -9.55
C MET A 58 10.25 2.29 -8.45
N GLU A 59 9.97 3.56 -8.73
CA GLU A 59 10.10 4.66 -7.75
C GLU A 59 8.84 4.79 -6.89
N LEU A 60 9.01 5.06 -5.60
CA LEU A 60 7.91 5.27 -4.65
C LEU A 60 6.94 6.35 -5.17
N LYS A 61 5.66 5.99 -5.28
CA LYS A 61 4.59 6.87 -5.75
C LYS A 61 3.71 7.39 -4.63
N LEU A 62 3.40 6.54 -3.66
CA LEU A 62 2.45 6.88 -2.61
C LEU A 62 2.83 6.24 -1.27
N LEU A 63 2.66 7.00 -0.20
CA LEU A 63 2.62 6.49 1.17
C LEU A 63 1.20 6.66 1.71
N VAL A 64 0.59 5.58 2.19
CA VAL A 64 -0.74 5.59 2.81
C VAL A 64 -0.63 5.10 4.23
N LEU A 65 -1.17 5.89 5.15
CA LEU A 65 -1.34 5.55 6.56
C LEU A 65 -2.79 5.14 6.80
N SER A 66 -3.00 3.93 7.30
CA SER A 66 -4.31 3.42 7.67
C SER A 66 -4.34 3.10 9.16
N ALA A 67 -5.47 3.36 9.82
CA ALA A 67 -5.64 3.06 11.24
C ALA A 67 -7.12 2.84 11.57
N THR A 68 -7.39 1.99 12.57
CA THR A 68 -8.72 1.82 13.15
C THR A 68 -8.92 2.77 14.32
N MET A 69 -9.99 3.57 14.33
CA MET A 69 -10.29 4.47 15.45
C MET A 69 -11.08 3.75 16.56
N LYS A 70 -10.55 3.77 17.79
CA LYS A 70 -11.21 3.27 19.00
C LYS A 70 -12.38 4.18 19.40
N GLY A 71 -13.54 3.59 19.72
CA GLY A 71 -14.71 4.31 20.27
C GLY A 71 -15.83 4.63 19.28
N THR A 72 -15.67 4.27 18.00
CA THR A 72 -16.81 4.17 17.06
C THR A 72 -17.37 2.76 17.13
N GLU A 73 -18.70 2.61 17.12
CA GLU A 73 -19.40 1.32 17.36
C GLU A 73 -18.99 0.17 16.41
N GLU A 74 -18.27 0.46 15.31
CA GLU A 74 -17.74 -0.54 14.37
C GLU A 74 -16.23 -0.39 14.06
N GLY A 75 -15.47 0.40 14.82
CA GLY A 75 -14.04 0.61 14.54
C GLY A 75 -13.81 1.18 13.13
N LYS A 76 -14.10 2.47 12.94
CA LYS A 76 -13.94 3.13 11.64
C LYS A 76 -12.47 3.12 11.23
N GLU A 77 -12.18 2.50 10.10
CA GLU A 77 -10.88 2.64 9.45
C GLU A 77 -10.77 4.02 8.79
N ILE A 78 -9.65 4.68 9.02
CA ILE A 78 -9.25 5.88 8.30
C ILE A 78 -8.03 5.53 7.44
N SER A 79 -7.96 6.13 6.25
CA SER A 79 -6.80 6.03 5.37
C SER A 79 -6.43 7.44 4.90
N LEU A 80 -5.15 7.80 5.05
CA LEU A 80 -4.64 9.14 4.82
C LEU A 80 -3.35 9.07 3.99
N PRO A 81 -3.23 9.84 2.91
CA PRO A 81 -1.96 9.95 2.19
C PRO A 81 -0.94 10.71 3.05
N LEU A 82 0.29 10.19 3.10
CA LEU A 82 1.42 10.86 3.74
C LEU A 82 2.26 11.59 2.71
N ALA A 83 2.69 12.81 3.04
CA ALA A 83 3.58 13.58 2.18
C ALA A 83 4.94 12.89 2.09
N ILE A 84 5.38 12.57 0.88
CA ILE A 84 6.69 11.96 0.63
C ILE A 84 7.77 13.04 0.71
N LYS A 85 8.78 12.81 1.55
CA LYS A 85 9.98 13.64 1.68
C LYS A 85 11.20 12.78 1.42
N THR A 86 12.11 13.28 0.58
CA THR A 86 13.35 12.59 0.23
C THR A 86 14.56 13.40 0.69
N ARG A 87 15.50 12.75 1.37
CA ARG A 87 16.78 13.32 1.77
C ARG A 87 17.88 12.26 1.60
N GLY A 88 18.74 12.46 0.60
CA GLY A 88 19.75 11.46 0.23
C GLY A 88 19.07 10.17 -0.24
N GLU A 89 19.47 9.05 0.34
CA GLU A 89 18.88 7.72 0.05
C GLU A 89 17.60 7.44 0.84
N LEU A 90 17.28 8.27 1.83
CA LEU A 90 16.12 8.08 2.70
C LEU A 90 14.90 8.79 2.12
N THR A 91 13.83 8.04 1.89
CA THR A 91 12.51 8.57 1.53
C THR A 91 11.49 8.19 2.61
N GLY A 92 10.58 9.09 2.96
CA GLY A 92 9.68 8.84 4.06
C GLY A 92 8.72 9.97 4.37
N SER A 93 8.11 9.88 5.53
CA SER A 93 7.21 10.90 6.05
C SER A 93 7.20 10.90 7.57
N TYR A 94 6.45 11.81 8.16
CA TYR A 94 6.17 11.84 9.58
C TYR A 94 4.68 12.04 9.81
N PHE A 95 4.18 11.49 10.92
CA PHE A 95 2.82 11.73 11.36
C PHE A 95 2.76 11.77 12.88
N HIS A 96 1.82 12.55 13.41
CA HIS A 96 1.45 12.49 14.81
C HIS A 96 0.44 11.36 15.00
N MET A 97 0.64 10.48 15.98
CA MET A 97 -0.27 9.36 16.22
C MET A 97 -1.19 9.65 17.43
N PRO A 98 -2.51 9.84 17.21
CA PRO A 98 -3.48 9.94 18.29
C PRO A 98 -3.57 8.66 19.13
N SER A 99 -3.81 8.80 20.43
CA SER A 99 -3.89 7.68 21.38
C SER A 99 -5.10 6.75 21.17
N ASN A 100 -6.09 7.18 20.40
CA ASN A 100 -7.27 6.39 20.09
C ASN A 100 -7.14 5.59 18.79
N TRP A 101 -5.99 5.60 18.12
CA TRP A 101 -5.75 4.78 16.93
C TRP A 101 -5.28 3.39 17.33
N LEU A 102 -5.68 2.39 16.55
CA LEU A 102 -5.32 0.98 16.70
C LEU A 102 -5.00 0.40 15.32
N ASN A 103 -4.33 -0.76 15.28
CA ASN A 103 -4.02 -1.49 14.03
C ASN A 103 -3.42 -0.58 12.95
N VAL A 104 -2.37 0.17 13.30
CA VAL A 104 -1.78 1.15 12.40
C VAL A 104 -1.01 0.43 11.30
N ARG A 105 -1.30 0.77 10.05
CA ARG A 105 -0.68 0.20 8.85
C ARG A 105 -0.11 1.32 8.01
N VAL A 106 1.09 1.13 7.48
CA VAL A 106 1.64 2.01 6.44
C VAL A 106 1.95 1.18 5.21
N ALA A 107 1.41 1.63 4.08
CA ALA A 107 1.64 1.08 2.76
C ALA A 107 2.47 2.04 1.91
N ALA A 108 3.56 1.54 1.35
CA ALA A 108 4.39 2.21 0.36
C ALA A 108 4.14 1.56 -1.01
N ASN A 109 3.56 2.32 -1.93
CA ASN A 109 3.20 1.85 -3.26
C ASN A 109 4.17 2.42 -4.31
N TYR A 110 4.70 1.54 -5.16
CA TYR A 110 5.73 1.87 -6.16
C TYR A 110 5.19 1.81 -7.62
N GLY A 111 3.97 1.33 -7.84
CA GLY A 111 3.42 1.14 -9.18
C GLY A 111 1.92 0.81 -9.19
N GLU A 112 1.42 0.36 -10.33
CA GLU A 112 -0.01 0.03 -10.47
C GLU A 112 -0.34 -1.31 -9.77
N GLY A 113 -1.22 -1.24 -8.78
CA GLY A 113 -1.75 -2.42 -8.07
C GLY A 113 -1.00 -2.80 -6.79
N LEU A 114 -1.57 -3.76 -6.06
CA LEU A 114 -1.10 -4.19 -4.73
C LEU A 114 0.18 -5.04 -4.78
N CYS A 115 0.59 -5.55 -5.94
CA CYS A 115 1.80 -6.38 -6.07
C CYS A 115 3.11 -5.59 -5.95
N THR A 116 3.04 -4.26 -5.94
CA THR A 116 4.19 -3.35 -5.82
C THR A 116 4.08 -2.52 -4.54
N GLU A 117 3.46 -3.10 -3.52
CA GLU A 117 3.24 -2.48 -2.23
C GLU A 117 4.17 -3.12 -1.18
N LEU A 118 4.86 -2.28 -0.41
CA LEU A 118 5.54 -2.69 0.81
C LEU A 118 4.73 -2.21 2.00
N VAL A 119 4.44 -3.12 2.92
CA VAL A 119 3.53 -2.87 4.04
C VAL A 119 4.25 -3.10 5.35
N THR A 120 4.01 -2.22 6.31
CA THR A 120 4.35 -2.48 7.71
C THR A 120 3.12 -2.26 8.58
N GLU A 121 2.96 -3.15 9.55
CA GLU A 121 1.93 -3.08 10.57
C GLU A 121 2.59 -2.72 11.90
N PHE A 122 1.90 -1.89 12.66
CA PHE A 122 2.28 -1.45 13.98
C PHE A 122 1.10 -1.70 14.92
N SER A 123 1.18 -2.82 15.62
CA SER A 123 0.26 -3.15 16.71
C SER A 123 0.79 -2.54 18.00
N MET A 124 -0.07 -1.81 18.71
CA MET A 124 0.19 -1.35 20.08
C MET A 124 -0.28 -2.37 21.11
#